data_AF-A0A269YBP0-F1
#
_entry.id   AF-A0A269YBP0-F1
#
_cell.length_a   1.000
_cell.length_b   1.000
_cell.length_c   1.000
_cell.angle_alpha   90.00
_cell.angle_beta   90.00
_cell.angle_gamma   90.00
#
_symmetry.space_group_name_H-M   'P 1'
#
loop_
_entity.id
_entity.type
_entity.pdbx_description
1 polymer ?
#
loop_
_entity_poly.entity_id
_entity_poly.type
_entity_poly.pdbx_seq_one_letter_code
_entity_poly.pdbx_strand_id
1 'polypeptide(L)'
;MSRVVKKLMLLIVSLLSFIWIANVTGTSVDAKLTAAKIIRTTPQRSAAYRAFKGIIYGNATLTKRAHNAKNYPDTIFYATERVTVKKTNGKTAIYYYIANQNKTITGYIWHGYLTKAQVAMSSRSLLKLINAAPDMNPDEAIQSLKPVNYETHEATFDLAYNVFHFSPTSMFKDHQALIYVADPELNQHVQNAMNKWNTALGETVFQMGSQNHYTLKISFGNGTKEGWDGLYDGRQIYIDKSHYHDAKYPLGYIKPSLAAQFTIDQYWDGVLAHELGHTLGLDHTGYQADLMYATTSTGNMIAKYAWQKPVEKSTSGLDGTEMATITNRDLNRAKLTKLLGYW
;
A
#
# COMPACT_ATOMS: atom_id res chain seq x y z
N MET A 1 -37.25 57.26 43.04
CA MET A 1 -38.19 57.46 41.92
C MET A 1 -38.45 56.08 41.32
N SER A 2 -39.43 55.38 41.90
CA SER A 2 -40.76 55.06 41.34
C SER A 2 -40.69 53.80 40.45
N ARG A 3 -40.96 52.60 40.99
CA ARG A 3 -42.31 52.01 41.22
C ARG A 3 -43.04 51.86 39.87
N VAL A 4 -43.65 50.72 39.48
CA VAL A 4 -44.86 50.09 40.03
C VAL A 4 -45.05 48.79 39.18
N VAL A 5 -44.94 47.55 39.70
CA VAL A 5 -45.91 46.69 40.43
C VAL A 5 -47.12 46.22 39.59
N LYS A 6 -47.40 44.89 39.68
CA LYS A 6 -48.70 44.16 39.81
C LYS A 6 -48.77 42.98 38.82
N LYS A 7 -49.04 41.71 39.21
CA LYS A 7 -49.88 41.11 40.27
C LYS A 7 -49.20 39.78 40.75
N LEU A 8 -49.09 39.38 42.04
CA LEU A 8 -50.09 38.98 43.07
C LEU A 8 -51.04 37.86 42.58
N MET A 9 -51.28 36.68 43.18
CA MET A 9 -51.46 36.22 44.59
C MET A 9 -51.28 34.67 44.66
N LEU A 10 -50.53 34.14 45.65
CA LEU A 10 -50.96 33.40 46.88
C LEU A 10 -51.64 32.03 46.72
N LEU A 11 -51.06 30.98 47.33
CA LEU A 11 -51.58 30.41 48.59
C LEU A 11 -50.56 29.49 49.30
N ILE A 12 -50.49 29.62 50.62
CA ILE A 12 -49.76 28.80 51.59
C ILE A 12 -50.77 27.85 52.25
N VAL A 13 -50.42 26.57 52.46
CA VAL A 13 -50.86 25.80 53.64
C VAL A 13 -49.71 24.91 54.11
N SER A 14 -49.38 25.07 55.40
CA SER A 14 -48.44 24.36 56.25
C SER A 14 -48.79 22.89 56.51
N LEU A 15 -47.81 22.02 56.77
CA LEU A 15 -47.68 21.23 58.01
C LEU A 15 -46.51 20.23 57.97
N LEU A 16 -45.78 20.18 59.08
CA LEU A 16 -44.71 19.23 59.39
C LEU A 16 -45.25 17.79 59.48
N SER A 17 -44.48 16.83 58.95
CA SER A 17 -44.41 15.48 59.52
C SER A 17 -43.14 14.74 59.10
N PHE A 18 -42.40 14.27 60.11
CA PHE A 18 -41.34 13.28 60.09
C PHE A 18 -41.42 12.25 58.93
N ILE A 19 -40.34 12.08 58.17
CA ILE A 19 -40.10 10.85 57.41
C ILE A 19 -38.65 10.40 57.63
N TRP A 20 -38.54 9.38 58.49
CA TRP A 20 -37.64 8.23 58.45
C TRP A 20 -36.47 8.26 57.46
N ILE A 21 -35.24 8.29 58.00
CA ILE A 21 -34.02 7.93 57.27
C ILE A 21 -34.01 6.39 57.15
N ALA A 22 -34.50 5.88 56.02
CA ALA A 22 -34.17 4.52 55.61
C ALA A 22 -32.84 4.55 54.85
N ASN A 23 -31.80 4.01 55.46
CA ASN A 23 -30.60 3.56 54.75
C ASN A 23 -31.01 2.44 53.78
N VAL A 24 -31.36 2.80 52.54
CA VAL A 24 -31.47 1.82 51.45
C VAL A 24 -30.06 1.60 50.93
N THR A 25 -29.34 0.67 51.55
CA THR A 25 -28.27 -0.06 50.86
C THR A 25 -28.95 -0.90 49.79
N GLY A 26 -29.20 -0.29 48.63
CA GLY A 26 -29.66 -0.99 47.45
C GLY A 26 -28.57 -1.94 47.00
N THR A 27 -28.66 -3.20 47.42
CA THR A 27 -27.97 -4.28 46.73
C THR A 27 -28.61 -4.37 45.34
N SER A 28 -27.86 -3.97 44.32
CA SER A 28 -28.25 -4.22 42.93
C SER A 28 -28.27 -5.74 42.73
N VAL A 29 -29.46 -6.33 42.79
CA VAL A 29 -29.68 -7.72 42.41
C VAL A 29 -29.49 -7.79 40.89
N ASP A 30 -28.33 -8.27 40.44
CA ASP A 30 -28.12 -8.59 39.03
C ASP A 30 -29.17 -9.61 38.59
N ALA A 31 -30.06 -9.20 37.68
CA ALA A 31 -31.08 -10.08 37.12
C ALA A 31 -30.42 -11.30 36.48
N LYS A 32 -30.68 -12.49 37.02
CA LYS A 32 -30.11 -13.76 36.56
C LYS A 32 -30.53 -14.04 35.11
N LEU A 33 -29.59 -13.88 34.17
CA LEU A 33 -29.82 -14.18 32.76
C LEU A 33 -30.20 -15.66 32.59
N THR A 34 -31.34 -15.92 31.94
CA THR A 34 -31.78 -17.28 31.62
C THR A 34 -30.89 -17.89 30.54
N ALA A 35 -30.37 -19.09 30.79
CA ALA A 35 -29.41 -19.77 29.92
C ALA A 35 -30.03 -20.19 28.58
N ALA A 36 -29.30 -19.94 27.48
CA ALA A 36 -29.61 -20.50 26.17
C ALA A 36 -29.27 -22.00 26.11
N LYS A 37 -30.05 -22.78 25.36
CA LYS A 37 -29.77 -24.20 25.13
C LYS A 37 -28.81 -24.36 23.95
N ILE A 38 -27.68 -25.02 24.15
CA ILE A 38 -26.76 -25.34 23.05
C ILE A 38 -27.37 -26.47 22.22
N ILE A 39 -27.55 -26.24 20.93
CA ILE A 39 -28.05 -27.26 19.98
C ILE A 39 -26.89 -28.01 19.35
N ARG A 40 -25.88 -27.28 18.89
CA ARG A 40 -24.75 -27.88 18.17
C ARG A 40 -23.51 -27.02 18.32
N THR A 41 -22.38 -27.67 18.48
CA THR A 41 -21.05 -27.06 18.39
C THR A 41 -20.29 -27.70 17.23
N THR A 42 -19.64 -26.89 16.40
CA THR A 42 -18.86 -27.36 15.25
C THR A 42 -17.54 -26.59 15.20
N PRO A 43 -16.39 -27.26 15.36
CA PRO A 43 -15.09 -26.66 15.07
C PRO A 43 -15.01 -26.18 13.62
N GLN A 44 -14.24 -25.14 13.36
CA GLN A 44 -14.00 -24.62 12.02
C GLN A 44 -12.55 -24.18 11.84
N ARG A 45 -12.09 -24.10 10.58
CA ARG A 45 -10.80 -23.47 10.27
C ARG A 45 -10.81 -22.03 10.78
N SER A 46 -9.72 -21.65 11.45
CA SER A 46 -9.56 -20.30 11.97
C SER A 46 -9.75 -19.26 10.86
N ALA A 47 -10.64 -18.30 11.11
CA ALA A 47 -10.89 -17.16 10.22
C ALA A 47 -10.88 -15.86 11.03
N ALA A 48 -10.27 -14.82 10.47
CA ALA A 48 -10.12 -13.54 11.13
C ALA A 48 -11.33 -12.63 10.90
N TYR A 49 -11.74 -11.92 11.95
CA TYR A 49 -12.88 -11.02 11.97
C TYR A 49 -12.59 -9.76 12.81
N ARG A 50 -13.30 -8.68 12.52
CA ARG A 50 -13.51 -7.55 13.44
C ARG A 50 -14.92 -7.61 14.00
N ALA A 51 -15.07 -7.24 15.27
CA ALA A 51 -16.37 -7.17 15.92
C ALA A 51 -16.80 -5.70 16.05
N PHE A 52 -17.90 -5.32 15.41
CA PHE A 52 -18.31 -3.90 15.34
C PHE A 52 -19.37 -3.52 16.37
N LYS A 53 -20.08 -4.50 16.96
CA LYS A 53 -21.05 -4.26 18.04
C LYS A 53 -21.37 -5.52 18.84
N GLY A 54 -22.11 -5.35 19.93
CA GLY A 54 -22.68 -6.45 20.71
C GLY A 54 -21.80 -6.93 21.85
N ILE A 55 -22.30 -7.94 22.57
CA ILE A 55 -21.66 -8.51 23.75
C ILE A 55 -20.92 -9.78 23.38
N ILE A 56 -19.69 -9.91 23.89
CA ILE A 56 -18.90 -11.13 23.88
C ILE A 56 -19.18 -11.84 25.20
N TYR A 57 -19.78 -13.03 25.11
CA TYR A 57 -20.16 -13.83 26.26
C TYR A 57 -19.01 -14.78 26.64
N GLY A 58 -18.67 -14.87 27.93
CA GLY A 58 -17.66 -15.80 28.42
C GLY A 58 -18.09 -17.26 28.40
N ASN A 59 -19.33 -17.57 28.03
CA ASN A 59 -19.83 -18.94 27.92
C ASN A 59 -20.85 -19.11 26.77
N ALA A 60 -20.96 -20.32 26.25
CA ALA A 60 -21.85 -20.65 25.13
C ALA A 60 -23.35 -20.59 25.50
N THR A 61 -23.69 -20.63 26.79
CA THR A 61 -25.06 -20.47 27.30
C THR A 61 -25.51 -19.01 27.39
N LEU A 62 -24.63 -18.06 27.06
CA LEU A 62 -24.90 -16.62 26.97
C LEU A 62 -25.33 -15.97 28.31
N THR A 63 -24.92 -16.55 29.44
CA THR A 63 -25.26 -16.03 30.77
C THR A 63 -24.15 -15.19 31.39
N LYS A 64 -22.91 -15.34 30.92
CA LYS A 64 -21.76 -14.57 31.41
C LYS A 64 -21.36 -13.52 30.39
N ARG A 65 -21.65 -12.24 30.64
CA ARG A 65 -21.15 -11.14 29.81
C ARG A 65 -19.68 -10.89 30.17
N ALA A 66 -18.77 -11.05 29.22
CA ALA A 66 -17.35 -10.88 29.47
C ALA A 66 -16.83 -9.53 28.94
N HIS A 67 -17.21 -9.17 27.71
CA HIS A 67 -16.73 -7.96 27.06
C HIS A 67 -17.82 -7.31 26.19
N ASN A 68 -17.63 -6.02 25.88
CA ASN A 68 -18.40 -5.33 24.85
C ASN A 68 -17.53 -5.12 23.61
N ALA A 69 -17.96 -5.64 22.45
CA ALA A 69 -17.18 -5.58 21.21
C ALA A 69 -16.86 -4.14 20.77
N LYS A 70 -17.71 -3.16 21.11
CA LYS A 70 -17.47 -1.75 20.79
C LYS A 70 -16.20 -1.18 21.42
N ASN A 71 -15.68 -1.81 22.47
CA ASN A 71 -14.44 -1.38 23.14
C ASN A 71 -13.19 -1.87 22.39
N TYR A 72 -13.35 -2.65 21.31
CA TYR A 72 -12.27 -3.29 20.57
C TYR A 72 -12.41 -3.10 19.05
N PRO A 73 -12.64 -1.88 18.55
CA PRO A 73 -12.91 -1.63 17.12
C PRO A 73 -11.77 -2.12 16.23
N ASP A 74 -10.53 -1.99 16.70
CA ASP A 74 -9.32 -2.33 15.94
C ASP A 74 -8.78 -3.73 16.25
N THR A 75 -9.45 -4.51 17.09
CA THR A 75 -8.99 -5.85 17.46
C THR A 75 -9.37 -6.88 16.39
N ILE A 76 -8.38 -7.66 15.96
CA ILE A 76 -8.60 -8.87 15.16
C ILE A 76 -8.92 -10.04 16.07
N PHE A 77 -10.05 -10.67 15.80
CA PHE A 77 -10.53 -11.86 16.45
C PHE A 77 -10.45 -13.06 15.51
N TYR A 78 -9.95 -14.18 16.00
CA TYR A 78 -9.90 -15.45 15.29
C TYR A 78 -11.06 -16.32 15.74
N ALA A 79 -11.98 -16.62 14.81
CA ALA A 79 -13.09 -17.52 15.06
C ALA A 79 -12.69 -18.97 14.74
N THR A 80 -12.76 -19.85 15.73
CA THR A 80 -12.35 -21.26 15.61
C THR A 80 -13.49 -22.26 15.79
N GLU A 81 -14.65 -21.79 16.25
CA GLU A 81 -15.80 -22.65 16.53
C GLU A 81 -17.10 -21.92 16.21
N ARG A 82 -18.09 -22.68 15.76
CA ARG A 82 -19.47 -22.25 15.54
C ARG A 82 -20.40 -22.98 16.50
N VAL A 83 -21.17 -22.22 17.28
CA VAL A 83 -22.19 -22.73 18.20
C VAL A 83 -23.58 -22.30 17.74
N THR A 84 -24.47 -23.26 17.51
CA THR A 84 -25.90 -23.02 17.33
C THR A 84 -26.58 -23.11 18.69
N VAL A 85 -27.24 -22.04 19.10
CA VAL A 85 -27.99 -21.96 20.37
C VAL A 85 -29.48 -21.75 20.10
N LYS A 86 -30.34 -22.35 20.92
CA LYS A 86 -31.75 -21.99 21.06
C LYS A 86 -31.88 -20.97 22.17
N LYS A 87 -32.30 -19.75 21.82
CA LYS A 87 -32.56 -18.68 22.78
C LYS A 87 -33.87 -18.96 23.53
N THR A 88 -34.07 -18.24 24.62
CA THR A 88 -35.28 -18.33 25.47
C THR A 88 -36.57 -18.02 24.72
N ASN A 89 -36.49 -17.16 23.70
CA ASN A 89 -37.60 -16.86 22.80
C ASN A 89 -37.88 -17.96 21.76
N GLY A 90 -37.30 -19.15 21.92
CA GLY A 90 -37.47 -20.30 21.03
C GLY A 90 -36.68 -20.23 19.72
N LYS A 91 -36.15 -19.05 19.33
CA LYS A 91 -35.41 -18.86 18.08
C LYS A 91 -34.00 -19.43 18.18
N THR A 92 -33.51 -19.97 17.08
CA THR A 92 -32.12 -20.39 16.96
C THR A 92 -31.22 -19.24 16.50
N ALA A 93 -29.98 -19.24 16.94
CA ALA A 93 -28.97 -18.28 16.53
C ALA A 93 -27.59 -18.92 16.48
N ILE A 94 -26.72 -18.40 15.62
CA ILE A 94 -25.35 -18.86 15.50
C ILE A 94 -24.43 -17.89 16.25
N TYR A 95 -23.52 -18.43 17.04
CA TYR A 95 -22.46 -17.69 17.72
C TYR A 95 -21.13 -18.26 17.29
N TYR A 96 -20.11 -17.41 17.14
CA TYR A 96 -18.74 -17.85 16.96
C TYR A 96 -17.99 -17.70 18.28
N TYR A 97 -17.20 -18.71 18.63
CA TYR A 97 -16.15 -18.53 19.62
C TYR A 97 -15.01 -17.76 18.97
N ILE A 98 -14.62 -16.66 19.58
CA ILE A 98 -13.58 -15.75 19.11
C ILE A 98 -12.50 -15.58 20.18
N ALA A 99 -11.26 -15.38 19.72
CA ALA A 99 -10.13 -15.00 20.56
C ALA A 99 -9.25 -13.99 19.83
N ASN A 100 -8.71 -12.99 20.54
CA ASN A 100 -7.62 -12.18 19.98
C ASN A 100 -6.30 -12.99 19.95
N GLN A 101 -5.28 -12.48 19.26
CA GLN A 101 -4.00 -13.19 19.08
C GLN A 101 -3.37 -13.68 20.41
N ASN A 102 -3.39 -12.82 21.43
CA ASN A 102 -2.82 -13.12 22.76
C ASN A 102 -3.76 -13.91 23.66
N LYS A 103 -4.97 -14.24 23.18
CA LYS A 103 -6.03 -14.96 23.93
C LYS A 103 -6.44 -14.28 25.25
N THR A 104 -6.24 -12.97 25.37
CA THR A 104 -6.65 -12.17 26.53
C THR A 104 -8.11 -11.71 26.45
N ILE A 105 -8.68 -11.65 25.25
CA ILE A 105 -10.08 -11.33 25.01
C ILE A 105 -10.68 -12.51 24.24
N THR A 106 -11.55 -13.27 24.91
CA THR A 106 -12.17 -14.46 24.34
C THR A 106 -13.66 -14.53 24.66
N GLY A 107 -14.39 -15.31 23.88
CA GLY A 107 -15.77 -15.65 24.18
C GLY A 107 -16.64 -15.85 22.94
N TYR A 108 -17.95 -15.91 23.15
CA TYR A 108 -18.95 -16.18 22.15
C TYR A 108 -19.66 -14.90 21.74
N ILE A 109 -19.66 -14.59 20.45
CA ILE A 109 -20.38 -13.44 19.90
C ILE A 109 -21.29 -13.88 18.76
N TRP A 110 -22.41 -13.19 18.58
CA TRP A 110 -23.31 -13.48 17.47
C TRP A 110 -22.60 -13.19 16.14
N HIS A 111 -22.65 -14.13 15.21
CA HIS A 111 -21.85 -14.06 13.97
C HIS A 111 -22.18 -12.84 13.10
N GLY A 112 -23.42 -12.34 13.14
CA GLY A 112 -23.82 -11.14 12.39
C GLY A 112 -23.27 -9.82 12.95
N TYR A 113 -22.52 -9.86 14.06
CA TYR A 113 -21.75 -8.72 14.55
C TYR A 113 -20.26 -8.77 14.17
N LEU A 114 -19.90 -9.71 13.30
CA LEU A 114 -18.55 -9.89 12.81
C LEU A 114 -18.47 -9.51 11.33
N THR A 115 -17.41 -8.79 10.96
CA THR A 115 -17.00 -8.59 9.57
C THR A 115 -15.69 -9.32 9.32
N LYS A 116 -15.54 -9.98 8.18
CA LYS A 116 -14.29 -10.68 7.84
C LYS A 116 -13.14 -9.68 7.80
N ALA A 117 -12.00 -10.06 8.35
CA ALA A 117 -10.78 -9.28 8.30
C ALA A 117 -9.71 -10.02 7.50
N GLN A 118 -8.92 -9.28 6.73
CA GLN A 118 -7.67 -9.79 6.16
C GLN A 118 -6.56 -9.59 7.20
N VAL A 119 -5.66 -10.57 7.28
CA VAL A 119 -4.49 -10.53 8.16
C VAL A 119 -3.28 -10.74 7.28
N ALA A 120 -2.33 -9.83 7.35
CA ALA A 120 -1.06 -9.96 6.67
C ALA A 120 -0.31 -11.20 7.17
N MET A 121 0.50 -11.79 6.29
CA MET A 121 1.42 -12.84 6.67
C MET A 121 2.49 -12.29 7.61
N SER A 122 3.14 -13.18 8.36
CA SER A 122 4.25 -12.78 9.22
C SER A 122 5.45 -12.30 8.40
N SER A 123 6.25 -11.37 8.93
CA SER A 123 7.49 -10.91 8.28
C SER A 123 8.45 -12.06 8.00
N ARG A 124 8.51 -13.07 8.87
CA ARG A 124 9.32 -14.29 8.64
C ARG A 124 8.86 -15.07 7.40
N SER A 125 7.55 -15.23 7.23
CA SER A 125 6.98 -15.90 6.06
C SER A 125 7.23 -15.10 4.79
N LEU A 126 7.09 -13.78 4.86
CA LEU A 126 7.38 -12.89 3.74
C LEU A 126 8.85 -12.97 3.33
N LEU A 127 9.79 -12.84 4.27
CA LEU A 127 11.22 -12.94 3.99
C LEU A 127 11.60 -14.29 3.36
N LYS A 128 10.93 -15.38 3.72
CA LYS A 128 11.13 -16.68 3.08
C LYS A 128 10.74 -16.66 1.60
N LEU A 129 9.66 -15.97 1.23
CA LEU A 129 9.27 -15.80 -0.18
C LEU A 129 10.27 -14.92 -0.93
N ILE A 130 10.64 -13.78 -0.34
CA ILE A 130 11.61 -12.85 -0.93
C ILE A 130 12.95 -13.53 -1.21
N ASN A 131 13.44 -14.34 -0.26
CA ASN A 131 14.71 -15.07 -0.42
C ASN A 131 14.64 -16.24 -1.41
N ALA A 132 13.44 -16.71 -1.76
CA ALA A 132 13.25 -17.76 -2.76
C ALA A 132 13.14 -17.20 -4.18
N ALA A 133 12.71 -15.94 -4.32
CA ALA A 133 12.64 -15.25 -5.60
C ALA A 133 14.05 -14.86 -6.11
N PRO A 134 14.24 -14.69 -7.43
CA PRO A 134 15.49 -14.15 -7.95
C PRO A 134 15.76 -12.74 -7.42
N ASP A 135 17.03 -12.39 -7.27
CA ASP A 135 17.43 -11.15 -6.61
C ASP A 135 16.80 -9.91 -7.27
N MET A 136 16.24 -8.99 -6.49
CA MET A 136 15.55 -7.79 -7.00
C MET A 136 14.49 -8.05 -8.10
N ASN A 137 14.02 -9.29 -8.28
CA ASN A 137 13.04 -9.64 -9.31
C ASN A 137 11.82 -10.31 -8.63
N PRO A 138 10.75 -9.55 -8.33
CA PRO A 138 9.61 -10.10 -7.62
C PRO A 138 8.81 -11.03 -8.54
N ASP A 139 8.81 -12.33 -8.23
CA ASP A 139 8.14 -13.35 -9.05
C ASP A 139 6.62 -13.40 -8.81
N GLU A 140 5.95 -14.36 -9.44
CA GLU A 140 4.50 -14.56 -9.31
C GLU A 140 4.05 -14.85 -7.87
N ALA A 141 4.87 -15.52 -7.05
CA ALA A 141 4.52 -15.81 -5.66
C ALA A 141 4.46 -14.54 -4.81
N ILE A 142 5.26 -13.53 -5.15
CA ILE A 142 5.20 -12.21 -4.55
C ILE A 142 4.06 -11.39 -5.13
N GLN A 143 3.90 -11.35 -6.46
CA GLN A 143 2.87 -10.54 -7.14
C GLN A 143 1.43 -11.03 -6.87
N SER A 144 1.25 -12.28 -6.43
CA SER A 144 -0.06 -12.86 -6.11
C SER A 144 -0.47 -12.75 -4.63
N LEU A 145 0.32 -12.03 -3.82
CA LEU A 145 -0.03 -11.80 -2.41
C LEU A 145 -1.30 -10.95 -2.29
N LYS A 146 -1.99 -11.10 -1.17
CA LYS A 146 -3.16 -10.28 -0.85
C LYS A 146 -2.75 -8.82 -0.60
N PRO A 147 -3.60 -7.82 -0.94
CA PRO A 147 -3.33 -6.40 -0.74
C PRO A 147 -2.78 -6.02 0.64
N VAL A 148 -3.37 -6.60 1.70
CA VAL A 148 -2.93 -6.36 3.09
C VAL A 148 -1.45 -6.66 3.33
N ASN A 149 -0.81 -7.56 2.54
CA ASN A 149 0.61 -7.84 2.68
C ASN A 149 1.48 -6.72 2.12
N TYR A 150 1.08 -6.13 0.99
CA TYR A 150 1.79 -4.98 0.41
C TYR A 150 1.67 -3.78 1.36
N GLU A 151 0.45 -3.47 1.81
CA GLU A 151 0.19 -2.37 2.77
C GLU A 151 0.96 -2.54 4.09
N THR A 152 1.00 -3.75 4.65
CA THR A 152 1.62 -3.99 5.96
C THR A 152 3.16 -4.06 5.89
N HIS A 153 3.71 -4.50 4.75
CA HIS A 153 5.15 -4.79 4.62
C HIS A 153 5.82 -3.97 3.51
N GLU A 154 5.26 -2.82 3.15
CA GLU A 154 5.73 -1.89 2.11
C GLU A 154 7.25 -1.69 2.17
N ALA A 155 7.78 -1.23 3.31
CA ALA A 155 9.22 -1.01 3.50
C ALA A 155 10.10 -2.26 3.30
N THR A 156 9.54 -3.47 3.50
CA THR A 156 10.27 -4.71 3.22
C THR A 156 10.37 -4.97 1.72
N PHE A 157 9.29 -4.68 0.97
CA PHE A 157 9.30 -4.77 -0.49
C PHE A 157 10.21 -3.72 -1.11
N ASP A 158 10.13 -2.48 -0.63
CA ASP A 158 10.99 -1.37 -1.05
C ASP A 158 12.46 -1.75 -1.00
N LEU A 159 12.92 -2.21 0.16
CA LEU A 159 14.30 -2.61 0.35
C LEU A 159 14.66 -3.85 -0.47
N ALA A 160 13.78 -4.85 -0.55
CA ALA A 160 14.09 -6.11 -1.23
C ALA A 160 14.19 -5.99 -2.75
N TYR A 161 13.50 -5.01 -3.33
CA TYR A 161 13.35 -4.85 -4.78
C TYR A 161 13.86 -3.49 -5.28
N ASN A 162 14.52 -2.70 -4.43
CA ASN A 162 14.98 -1.34 -4.74
C ASN A 162 13.84 -0.51 -5.33
N VAL A 163 12.68 -0.48 -4.68
CA VAL A 163 11.55 0.33 -5.14
C VAL A 163 11.20 1.36 -4.08
N PHE A 164 10.65 2.49 -4.51
CA PHE A 164 10.26 3.57 -3.62
C PHE A 164 9.20 4.47 -4.25
N HIS A 165 8.38 5.12 -3.44
CA HIS A 165 7.34 6.03 -3.91
C HIS A 165 7.94 7.41 -4.28
N PHE A 166 8.60 7.48 -5.45
CA PHE A 166 9.24 8.73 -5.93
C PHE A 166 8.23 9.79 -6.39
N SER A 167 7.11 9.36 -6.95
CA SER A 167 6.12 10.24 -7.58
C SER A 167 5.08 10.75 -6.59
N PRO A 168 4.54 11.97 -6.73
CA PRO A 168 3.38 12.38 -5.96
C PRO A 168 2.17 11.53 -6.38
N THR A 169 1.28 11.24 -5.43
CA THR A 169 0.04 10.48 -5.68
C THR A 169 -0.88 11.11 -6.73
N SER A 170 -0.69 12.40 -7.06
CA SER A 170 -1.42 13.10 -8.12
C SER A 170 -0.87 12.83 -9.52
N MET A 171 0.33 12.25 -9.67
CA MET A 171 0.95 11.99 -10.97
C MET A 171 0.19 10.92 -11.76
N PHE A 172 -0.20 9.86 -11.06
CA PHE A 172 -0.95 8.75 -11.64
C PHE A 172 -2.38 8.79 -11.14
N LYS A 173 -3.32 8.90 -12.06
CA LYS A 173 -4.74 8.75 -11.79
C LYS A 173 -5.19 7.46 -12.47
N ASP A 174 -5.76 6.55 -11.69
CA ASP A 174 -6.20 5.24 -12.19
C ASP A 174 -5.08 4.49 -12.95
N HIS A 175 -3.84 4.58 -12.44
CA HIS A 175 -2.64 4.03 -13.05
C HIS A 175 -2.17 4.67 -14.35
N GLN A 176 -2.59 5.91 -14.63
CA GLN A 176 -2.24 6.63 -15.85
C GLN A 176 -1.65 8.01 -15.56
N ALA A 177 -0.57 8.35 -16.27
CA ALA A 177 0.03 9.68 -16.30
C ALA A 177 -0.12 10.34 -17.68
N LEU A 178 -0.36 11.66 -17.67
CA LEU A 178 -0.45 12.49 -18.86
C LEU A 178 0.84 13.29 -19.03
N ILE A 179 1.54 13.06 -20.14
CA ILE A 179 2.86 13.63 -20.42
C ILE A 179 2.74 14.88 -21.27
N TYR A 180 3.25 16.01 -20.79
CA TYR A 180 3.50 17.19 -21.60
C TYR A 180 4.99 17.33 -21.90
N VAL A 181 5.32 17.37 -23.19
CA VAL A 181 6.68 17.62 -23.68
C VAL A 181 6.80 19.10 -24.05
N ALA A 182 7.65 19.82 -23.32
CA ALA A 182 7.81 21.26 -23.52
C ALA A 182 8.63 21.60 -24.77
N ASP A 183 9.58 20.72 -25.11
CA ASP A 183 10.51 20.89 -26.22
C ASP A 183 10.17 19.87 -27.33
N PRO A 184 9.55 20.29 -28.45
CA PRO A 184 8.96 19.36 -29.43
C PRO A 184 9.95 18.37 -30.06
N GLU A 185 11.25 18.67 -30.06
CA GLU A 185 12.28 17.76 -30.56
C GLU A 185 12.39 16.46 -29.75
N LEU A 186 11.94 16.45 -28.49
CA LEU A 186 11.90 15.24 -27.66
C LEU A 186 10.67 14.35 -27.94
N ASN A 187 9.67 14.83 -28.69
CA ASN A 187 8.37 14.14 -28.82
C ASN A 187 8.50 12.69 -29.30
N GLN A 188 9.35 12.44 -30.29
CA GLN A 188 9.50 11.10 -30.85
C GLN A 188 10.08 10.14 -29.81
N HIS A 189 11.16 10.54 -29.12
CA HIS A 189 11.78 9.71 -28.10
C HIS A 189 10.88 9.49 -26.89
N VAL A 190 10.13 10.52 -26.48
CA VAL A 190 9.13 10.40 -25.40
C VAL A 190 8.04 9.41 -25.79
N GLN A 191 7.53 9.48 -27.02
CA GLN A 191 6.53 8.55 -27.52
C GLN A 191 7.07 7.11 -27.56
N ASN A 192 8.31 6.91 -28.01
CA ASN A 192 8.96 5.60 -28.03
C ASN A 192 9.12 5.04 -26.61
N ALA A 193 9.60 5.84 -25.66
CA ALA A 193 9.77 5.47 -24.26
C ALA A 193 8.44 5.08 -23.59
N MET A 194 7.38 5.87 -23.79
CA MET A 194 6.03 5.52 -23.33
C MET A 194 5.55 4.21 -23.93
N ASN A 195 5.71 4.03 -25.25
CA ASN A 195 5.27 2.82 -25.95
C ASN A 195 5.98 1.57 -25.42
N LYS A 196 7.28 1.66 -25.07
CA LYS A 196 8.03 0.56 -24.45
C LYS A 196 7.38 0.13 -23.13
N TRP A 197 7.14 1.07 -22.21
CA TRP A 197 6.51 0.77 -20.93
C TRP A 197 5.07 0.25 -21.07
N ASN A 198 4.25 0.94 -21.86
CA ASN A 198 2.87 0.52 -22.10
C ASN A 198 2.79 -0.89 -22.69
N THR A 199 3.67 -1.21 -23.64
CA THR A 199 3.74 -2.55 -24.26
C THR A 199 4.21 -3.59 -23.25
N ALA A 200 5.26 -3.31 -22.48
CA ALA A 200 5.80 -4.25 -21.49
C ALA A 200 4.79 -4.55 -20.37
N LEU A 201 4.06 -3.54 -19.91
CA LEU A 201 3.03 -3.66 -18.87
C LEU A 201 1.71 -4.22 -19.40
N GLY A 202 1.48 -4.15 -20.71
CA GLY A 202 0.25 -4.63 -21.35
C GLY A 202 -0.96 -3.72 -21.10
N GLU A 203 -0.73 -2.46 -20.71
CA GLU A 203 -1.75 -1.46 -20.43
C GLU A 203 -1.25 -0.05 -20.75
N THR A 204 -2.17 0.91 -20.88
CA THR A 204 -1.80 2.30 -21.14
C THR A 204 -1.49 3.01 -19.82
N VAL A 205 -0.21 3.13 -19.49
CA VAL A 205 0.29 3.81 -18.29
C VAL A 205 0.66 5.26 -18.57
N PHE A 206 1.29 5.51 -19.72
CA PHE A 206 1.66 6.85 -20.15
C PHE A 206 0.90 7.26 -21.41
N GLN A 207 0.38 8.48 -21.44
CA GLN A 207 -0.32 9.05 -22.58
C GLN A 207 0.16 10.47 -22.83
N MET A 208 0.13 10.93 -24.09
CA MET A 208 0.38 12.34 -24.37
C MET A 208 -0.75 13.19 -23.79
N GLY A 209 -0.36 14.22 -23.03
CA GLY A 209 -1.20 15.31 -22.58
C GLY A 209 -0.94 16.59 -23.39
N SER A 210 -1.23 17.72 -22.78
CA SER A 210 -0.97 19.05 -23.34
C SER A 210 -0.45 20.00 -22.26
N GLN A 211 0.04 21.17 -22.65
CA GLN A 211 0.51 22.20 -21.71
C GLN A 211 -0.55 22.57 -20.65
N ASN A 212 -1.83 22.50 -20.99
CA ASN A 212 -2.94 22.83 -20.09
C ASN A 212 -3.55 21.61 -19.38
N HIS A 213 -3.09 20.40 -19.72
CA HIS A 213 -3.62 19.15 -19.17
C HIS A 213 -2.54 18.06 -19.17
N TYR A 214 -1.76 18.02 -18.09
CA TYR A 214 -0.71 17.03 -17.87
C TYR A 214 -0.55 16.73 -16.37
N THR A 215 0.07 15.60 -16.06
CA THR A 215 0.49 15.22 -14.70
C THR A 215 2.00 15.03 -14.59
N LEU A 216 2.70 14.84 -15.72
CA LEU A 216 4.16 14.79 -15.82
C LEU A 216 4.64 15.71 -16.95
N LYS A 217 5.65 16.53 -16.68
CA LYS A 217 6.31 17.36 -17.68
C LYS A 217 7.67 16.78 -18.05
N ILE A 218 8.04 16.86 -19.33
CA ILE A 218 9.36 16.54 -19.85
C ILE A 218 9.90 17.74 -20.61
N SER A 219 11.14 18.14 -20.34
CA SER A 219 11.80 19.27 -20.99
C SER A 219 13.32 19.12 -20.98
N PHE A 220 14.03 19.97 -21.70
CA PHE A 220 15.47 20.07 -21.51
C PHE A 220 15.85 20.68 -20.16
N GLY A 221 17.00 20.25 -19.65
CA GLY A 221 17.72 20.82 -18.52
C GLY A 221 19.22 20.96 -18.84
N ASN A 222 20.03 21.11 -17.79
CA ASN A 222 21.48 21.29 -17.90
C ASN A 222 22.22 20.24 -17.06
N GLY A 223 22.22 19.01 -17.57
CA GLY A 223 22.81 17.85 -16.93
C GLY A 223 24.32 17.73 -17.11
N THR A 224 24.93 18.32 -18.16
CA THR A 224 26.39 18.27 -18.35
C THR A 224 27.18 18.84 -17.15
N LYS A 225 26.62 19.85 -16.47
CA LYS A 225 27.24 20.43 -15.26
C LYS A 225 27.10 19.56 -14.02
N GLU A 226 26.11 18.68 -14.01
CA GLU A 226 25.66 17.92 -12.85
C GLU A 226 25.92 16.41 -12.99
N GLY A 227 26.32 15.94 -14.17
CA GLY A 227 26.75 14.57 -14.45
C GLY A 227 25.61 13.61 -14.79
N TRP A 228 24.52 14.08 -15.42
CA TRP A 228 23.39 13.25 -15.82
C TRP A 228 22.91 13.54 -17.25
N ASP A 229 22.35 12.52 -17.91
CA ASP A 229 21.74 12.62 -19.25
C ASP A 229 20.21 12.72 -19.18
N GLY A 230 19.62 12.05 -18.19
CA GLY A 230 18.24 12.19 -17.76
C GLY A 230 18.19 12.42 -16.25
N LEU A 231 17.17 13.14 -15.78
CA LEU A 231 16.90 13.32 -14.37
C LEU A 231 15.40 13.45 -14.11
N TYR A 232 14.85 12.52 -13.35
CA TYR A 232 13.58 12.67 -12.66
C TYR A 232 13.76 13.26 -11.26
N ASP A 233 13.19 14.44 -11.01
CA ASP A 233 13.33 15.17 -9.73
C ASP A 233 12.19 14.88 -8.73
N GLY A 234 11.34 13.89 -9.02
CA GLY A 234 10.10 13.61 -8.28
C GLY A 234 8.90 14.43 -8.75
N ARG A 235 9.03 15.27 -9.78
CA ARG A 235 7.92 16.06 -10.35
C ARG A 235 7.92 16.11 -11.86
N GLN A 236 9.10 16.20 -12.47
CA GLN A 236 9.28 16.29 -13.91
C GLN A 236 10.58 15.61 -14.33
N ILE A 237 10.67 15.33 -15.63
CA ILE A 237 11.87 14.75 -16.24
C ILE A 237 12.61 15.85 -17.00
N TYR A 238 13.92 15.90 -16.78
CA TYR A 238 14.85 16.71 -17.56
C TYR A 238 15.72 15.81 -18.43
N ILE A 239 16.00 16.27 -19.65
CA ILE A 239 16.99 15.68 -20.55
C ILE A 239 18.13 16.67 -20.74
N ASP A 240 19.38 16.21 -20.73
CA ASP A 240 20.51 17.12 -20.91
C ASP A 240 20.52 17.71 -22.33
N LYS A 241 20.44 19.04 -22.41
CA LYS A 241 20.38 19.72 -23.70
C LYS A 241 21.67 19.60 -24.49
N SER A 242 22.81 19.72 -23.83
CA SER A 242 24.10 19.83 -24.54
C SER A 242 24.50 18.49 -25.14
N HIS A 243 24.37 17.40 -24.38
CA HIS A 243 24.60 16.04 -24.87
C HIS A 243 23.57 15.65 -25.93
N TYR A 244 22.29 16.02 -25.77
CA TYR A 244 21.27 15.72 -26.78
C TYR A 244 21.59 16.33 -28.15
N HIS A 245 22.12 17.56 -28.17
CA HIS A 245 22.51 18.23 -29.40
C HIS A 245 23.94 17.89 -29.90
N ASP A 246 24.72 17.10 -29.15
CA ASP A 246 26.02 16.61 -29.62
C ASP A 246 25.85 15.38 -30.52
N ALA A 247 26.05 15.56 -31.82
CA ALA A 247 25.96 14.49 -32.82
C ALA A 247 26.97 13.34 -32.62
N LYS A 248 27.95 13.47 -31.72
CA LYS A 248 28.87 12.40 -31.34
C LYS A 248 28.46 11.71 -30.05
N TYR A 249 27.61 12.30 -29.23
CA TYR A 249 27.21 11.71 -27.96
C TYR A 249 26.10 10.65 -28.17
N PRO A 250 26.16 9.49 -27.49
CA PRO A 250 27.26 9.02 -26.62
C PRO A 250 28.36 8.25 -27.38
N LEU A 251 28.12 7.90 -28.65
CA LEU A 251 28.91 6.92 -29.42
C LEU A 251 30.40 7.26 -29.54
N GLY A 252 30.74 8.54 -29.61
CA GLY A 252 32.11 9.04 -29.71
C GLY A 252 32.94 8.91 -28.43
N TYR A 253 32.31 8.55 -27.30
CA TYR A 253 32.93 8.49 -25.98
C TYR A 253 32.99 7.06 -25.40
N ILE A 254 32.45 6.08 -26.12
CA ILE A 254 32.50 4.66 -25.73
C ILE A 254 33.39 3.86 -26.69
N LYS A 255 33.61 2.58 -26.37
CA LYS A 255 34.44 1.69 -27.22
C LYS A 255 33.79 1.53 -28.61
N PRO A 256 34.53 1.65 -29.73
CA PRO A 256 33.96 1.53 -31.07
C PRO A 256 33.16 0.24 -31.32
N SER A 257 33.59 -0.88 -30.73
CA SER A 257 32.88 -2.16 -30.83
C SER A 257 31.53 -2.18 -30.12
N LEU A 258 31.33 -1.35 -29.10
CA LEU A 258 30.06 -1.16 -28.40
C LEU A 258 29.21 -0.12 -29.13
N ALA A 259 29.81 1.01 -29.54
CA ALA A 259 29.14 2.06 -30.32
C ALA A 259 28.48 1.55 -31.60
N ALA A 260 29.07 0.55 -32.26
CA ALA A 260 28.51 -0.05 -33.45
C ALA A 260 27.22 -0.88 -33.22
N GLN A 261 26.82 -1.13 -31.96
CA GLN A 261 25.69 -1.99 -31.61
C GLN A 261 24.37 -1.23 -31.37
N PHE A 262 24.39 0.10 -31.29
CA PHE A 262 23.19 0.92 -31.08
C PHE A 262 23.30 2.28 -31.78
N THR A 263 22.19 3.03 -31.82
CA THR A 263 22.13 4.37 -32.42
C THR A 263 21.96 5.44 -31.35
N ILE A 264 22.25 6.71 -31.69
CA ILE A 264 21.98 7.85 -30.81
C ILE A 264 20.48 7.93 -30.45
N ASP A 265 19.59 7.68 -31.42
CA ASP A 265 18.14 7.66 -31.18
C ASP A 265 17.74 6.58 -30.17
N GLN A 266 18.31 5.37 -30.30
CA GLN A 266 18.05 4.27 -29.37
C GLN A 266 18.51 4.62 -27.95
N TYR A 267 19.65 5.29 -27.83
CA TYR A 267 20.14 5.74 -26.53
C TYR A 267 19.19 6.75 -25.87
N TRP A 268 18.73 7.77 -26.60
CA TRP A 268 17.78 8.75 -26.03
C TRP A 268 16.39 8.17 -25.74
N ASP A 269 15.92 7.20 -26.54
CA ASP A 269 14.76 6.38 -26.21
C ASP A 269 14.96 5.65 -24.88
N GLY A 270 16.17 5.12 -24.66
CA GLY A 270 16.58 4.42 -23.44
C GLY A 270 16.64 5.35 -22.23
N VAL A 271 17.27 6.52 -22.35
CA VAL A 271 17.36 7.52 -21.27
C VAL A 271 15.96 7.93 -20.83
N LEU A 272 15.07 8.28 -21.77
CA LEU A 272 13.70 8.63 -21.43
C LEU A 272 12.92 7.46 -20.83
N ALA A 273 13.13 6.23 -21.29
CA ALA A 273 12.51 5.06 -20.70
C ALA A 273 13.01 4.81 -19.27
N HIS A 274 14.30 5.05 -18.99
CA HIS A 274 14.87 4.97 -17.65
C HIS A 274 14.21 5.97 -16.70
N GLU A 275 14.11 7.24 -17.10
CA GLU A 275 13.48 8.27 -16.27
C GLU A 275 11.98 7.99 -16.03
N LEU A 276 11.27 7.47 -17.04
CA LEU A 276 9.89 6.98 -16.84
C LEU A 276 9.83 5.82 -15.84
N GLY A 277 10.83 4.94 -15.81
CA GLY A 277 10.94 3.87 -14.81
C GLY A 277 11.00 4.41 -13.38
N HIS A 278 11.74 5.51 -13.15
CA HIS A 278 11.73 6.19 -11.85
C HIS A 278 10.34 6.71 -11.48
N THR A 279 9.55 7.23 -12.43
CA THR A 279 8.17 7.66 -12.14
C THR A 279 7.27 6.50 -11.67
N LEU A 280 7.55 5.27 -12.13
CA LEU A 280 6.87 4.05 -11.70
C LEU A 280 7.38 3.50 -10.35
N GLY A 281 8.27 4.21 -9.68
CA GLY A 281 8.79 3.81 -8.38
C GLY A 281 10.03 2.92 -8.41
N LEU A 282 10.72 2.81 -9.55
CA LEU A 282 11.91 1.97 -9.68
C LEU A 282 13.17 2.75 -9.30
N ASP A 283 13.94 2.27 -8.33
CA ASP A 283 15.29 2.78 -8.07
C ASP A 283 16.31 2.00 -8.92
N HIS A 284 17.59 2.30 -8.82
CA HIS A 284 18.61 1.62 -9.62
C HIS A 284 18.86 0.17 -9.19
N THR A 285 19.29 -0.66 -10.14
CA THR A 285 19.83 -2.00 -9.91
C THR A 285 21.31 -2.05 -10.30
N GLY A 286 22.04 -3.03 -9.76
CA GLY A 286 23.41 -3.30 -10.17
C GLY A 286 23.55 -4.24 -11.37
N TYR A 287 22.45 -4.60 -12.05
CA TYR A 287 22.46 -5.55 -13.16
C TYR A 287 22.57 -4.80 -14.48
N GLN A 288 23.72 -4.92 -15.16
CA GLN A 288 24.04 -4.09 -16.33
C GLN A 288 22.98 -4.15 -17.43
N ALA A 289 22.30 -5.29 -17.59
CA ALA A 289 21.29 -5.43 -18.62
C ALA A 289 19.95 -4.74 -18.32
N ASP A 290 19.69 -4.41 -17.05
CA ASP A 290 18.45 -3.75 -16.63
C ASP A 290 18.42 -2.32 -17.14
N LEU A 291 17.23 -1.87 -17.58
CA LEU A 291 17.01 -0.48 -17.97
C LEU A 291 17.35 0.44 -16.81
N MET A 292 17.02 0.04 -15.58
CA MET A 292 17.31 0.80 -14.35
C MET A 292 18.73 0.56 -13.81
N TYR A 293 19.68 0.16 -14.65
CA TYR A 293 21.06 -0.07 -14.20
C TYR A 293 21.76 1.21 -13.73
N ALA A 294 22.52 1.11 -12.63
CA ALA A 294 23.57 2.05 -12.28
C ALA A 294 24.86 1.31 -11.89
N THR A 295 26.01 1.89 -12.23
CA THR A 295 27.32 1.26 -11.98
C THR A 295 27.63 1.10 -10.49
N THR A 296 27.09 2.00 -9.66
CA THR A 296 27.21 1.93 -8.19
C THR A 296 25.86 2.20 -7.56
N SER A 297 25.67 1.76 -6.31
CA SER A 297 24.48 2.09 -5.52
C SER A 297 24.49 3.52 -4.97
N THR A 298 25.51 4.31 -5.31
CA THR A 298 25.62 5.71 -4.89
C THR A 298 24.58 6.51 -5.65
N GLY A 299 23.62 7.10 -4.95
CA GLY A 299 22.50 7.84 -5.55
C GLY A 299 21.15 7.15 -5.40
N ASN A 300 21.13 5.85 -5.10
CA ASN A 300 19.89 5.17 -4.70
C ASN A 300 19.30 5.83 -3.45
N MET A 301 17.98 6.02 -3.46
CA MET A 301 17.22 6.32 -2.26
C MET A 301 17.09 5.08 -1.38
N ILE A 302 16.91 3.91 -2.01
CA ILE A 302 16.86 2.61 -1.38
C ILE A 302 17.71 1.61 -2.15
N ALA A 303 18.62 0.94 -1.43
CA ALA A 303 19.44 -0.13 -1.96
C ALA A 303 19.41 -1.33 -1.00
N LYS A 304 18.99 -2.50 -1.50
CA LYS A 304 19.02 -3.79 -0.79
C LYS A 304 20.40 -4.08 -0.20
N TYR A 305 21.43 -3.77 -0.97
CA TYR A 305 22.83 -3.87 -0.61
C TYR A 305 23.65 -2.86 -1.44
N ALA A 306 24.83 -2.49 -0.97
CA ALA A 306 25.71 -1.58 -1.69
C ALA A 306 26.47 -2.31 -2.83
N TRP A 307 26.69 -1.65 -3.96
CA TRP A 307 27.58 -2.12 -5.03
C TRP A 307 28.44 -0.97 -5.59
N GLN A 308 29.61 -1.30 -6.11
CA GLN A 308 30.61 -0.36 -6.67
C GLN A 308 31.02 -0.71 -8.11
N LYS A 309 30.44 -1.78 -8.64
CA LYS A 309 30.59 -2.30 -10.00
C LYS A 309 29.35 -3.12 -10.32
N PRO A 310 29.04 -3.41 -11.60
CA PRO A 310 27.91 -4.26 -11.94
C PRO A 310 27.95 -5.59 -11.16
N VAL A 311 26.83 -5.89 -10.52
CA VAL A 311 26.54 -7.17 -9.85
C VAL A 311 26.57 -8.29 -10.90
N GLU A 312 25.98 -8.02 -12.07
CA GLU A 312 26.03 -8.87 -13.24
C GLU A 312 26.28 -8.02 -14.49
N LYS A 313 27.14 -8.51 -15.37
CA LYS A 313 27.41 -7.87 -16.66
C LYS A 313 26.45 -8.38 -17.72
N SER A 314 26.07 -7.50 -18.64
CA SER A 314 25.29 -7.90 -19.80
C SER A 314 26.13 -8.74 -20.76
N THR A 315 25.47 -9.57 -21.56
CA THR A 315 26.14 -10.41 -22.57
C THR A 315 26.69 -9.60 -23.74
N SER A 316 26.03 -8.49 -24.10
CA SER A 316 26.45 -7.55 -25.15
C SER A 316 27.58 -6.61 -24.68
N GLY A 317 27.74 -6.44 -23.36
CA GLY A 317 28.58 -5.42 -22.77
C GLY A 317 27.95 -4.03 -22.73
N LEU A 318 26.77 -3.85 -23.34
CA LEU A 318 25.97 -2.63 -23.27
C LEU A 318 25.15 -2.57 -21.97
N ASP A 319 24.87 -1.37 -21.47
CA ASP A 319 23.89 -1.22 -20.39
C ASP A 319 22.43 -1.17 -20.88
N GLY A 320 21.47 -1.21 -19.96
CA GLY A 320 20.05 -1.22 -20.31
C GLY A 320 19.54 0.06 -20.97
N THR A 321 20.18 1.20 -20.72
CA THR A 321 19.89 2.47 -21.41
C THR A 321 20.34 2.38 -22.86
N GLU A 322 21.56 1.92 -23.11
CA GLU A 322 22.08 1.67 -24.46
C GLU A 322 21.25 0.64 -25.23
N MET A 323 20.76 -0.40 -24.55
CA MET A 323 19.87 -1.41 -25.15
C MET A 323 18.41 -0.95 -25.29
N ALA A 324 18.02 0.13 -24.60
CA ALA A 324 16.66 0.66 -24.53
C ALA A 324 15.58 -0.43 -24.33
N THR A 325 15.86 -1.43 -23.49
CA THR A 325 15.05 -2.63 -23.32
C THR A 325 14.66 -2.81 -21.86
N ILE A 326 13.36 -2.97 -21.60
CA ILE A 326 12.84 -3.29 -20.27
C ILE A 326 13.06 -4.78 -20.01
N THR A 327 13.88 -5.11 -19.00
CA THR A 327 14.09 -6.51 -18.62
C THR A 327 12.90 -7.04 -17.83
N ASN A 328 12.82 -8.37 -17.67
CA ASN A 328 11.83 -8.98 -16.79
C ASN A 328 11.97 -8.49 -15.34
N ARG A 329 13.18 -8.12 -14.89
CA ARG A 329 13.39 -7.59 -13.55
C ARG A 329 12.72 -6.24 -13.39
N ASP A 330 12.97 -5.30 -14.30
CA ASP A 330 12.34 -3.99 -14.26
C ASP A 330 10.83 -4.07 -14.44
N LEU A 331 10.35 -4.92 -15.36
CA LEU A 331 8.92 -5.15 -15.55
C LEU A 331 8.24 -5.69 -14.28
N ASN A 332 8.82 -6.69 -13.64
CA ASN A 332 8.26 -7.27 -12.44
C ASN A 332 8.29 -6.31 -11.25
N ARG A 333 9.37 -5.52 -11.12
CA ARG A 333 9.44 -4.44 -10.13
C ARG A 333 8.35 -3.39 -10.37
N ALA A 334 8.10 -3.00 -11.62
CA ALA A 334 7.03 -2.05 -11.95
C ALA A 334 5.64 -2.61 -11.62
N LYS A 335 5.40 -3.90 -11.86
CA LYS A 335 4.15 -4.57 -11.44
C LYS A 335 4.00 -4.58 -9.93
N LEU A 336 5.09 -4.82 -9.18
CA LEU A 336 5.10 -4.75 -7.73
C LEU A 336 4.77 -3.34 -7.23
N THR A 337 5.34 -2.28 -7.82
CA THR A 337 5.07 -0.90 -7.40
C THR A 337 3.64 -0.47 -7.69
N LYS A 338 2.99 -1.01 -8.74
CA LYS A 338 1.54 -0.88 -8.94
C LYS A 338 0.74 -1.48 -7.79
N LEU A 339 1.14 -2.68 -7.32
CA LEU A 339 0.48 -3.37 -6.21
C LEU A 339 0.71 -2.67 -4.86
N LEU A 340 1.84 -1.97 -4.71
CA LEU A 340 2.13 -1.08 -3.58
C LEU A 340 1.42 0.27 -3.68
N GLY A 341 0.85 0.60 -4.86
CA GLY A 341 0.09 1.83 -5.09
C GLY A 341 0.96 3.06 -5.40
N TYR A 342 2.15 2.88 -5.96
CA TYR A 342 3.06 4.00 -6.30
C TYR A 342 2.71 4.66 -7.63
N TRP A 343 2.06 3.91 -8.52
CA TRP A 343 1.51 4.40 -9.77
C TRP A 343 0.20 3.69 -10.04
#